data_AF-A0A0G0KE24-F1
#
_entry.id   AF-A0A0G0KE24-F1
#
_cell.length_a   1.000
_cell.length_b   1.000
_cell.length_c   1.000
_cell.angle_alpha   90.00
_cell.angle_beta   90.00
_cell.angle_gamma   90.00
#
_symmetry.space_group_name_H-M   'P 1'
#
loop_
_entity.id
_entity.type
_entity.pdbx_description
1 polymer ?
#
loop_
_entity_poly.entity_id
_entity_poly.type
_entity_poly.pdbx_seq_one_letter_code
_entity_poly.pdbx_strand_id
1 'polypeptide(L)'
;MVLLGKPVAENIYLKLKKDIEVLQKKHIMPTMGVILVGEDPASLSYVKIKEKIAKNLGIGFKLFHLPGIVSEKEVEKSICELNINKYISGIIVQLPLPTDFQTEKILKQIKSEKDVDGFYGAYPAPTVQAILEILKFYKININDKKIVIVGYGRLVGQPLEKMLLKLGLKPVVCDSKTAGLKAKILEADIIVTAVGVQSLIKSDMVKAGTIIIDAGNSEVAGKMVGDVDPKVYFKIKAYSPVPGGVGPVTVACLMKNVVDATKMSTS
;
A
#
# COMPACT_ATOMS: atom_id res chain seq x y z
N MET A 1 5.35 21.73 -4.96
CA MET A 1 6.42 20.71 -4.80
C MET A 1 5.88 19.35 -5.19
N VAL A 2 6.61 18.60 -6.02
CA VAL A 2 6.20 17.23 -6.41
C VAL A 2 6.81 16.23 -5.42
N LEU A 3 5.97 15.38 -4.83
CA LEU A 3 6.35 14.34 -3.87
C LEU A 3 6.59 13.03 -4.61
N LEU A 4 7.74 12.92 -5.28
CA LEU A 4 8.13 11.73 -6.01
C LEU A 4 8.38 10.56 -5.06
N GLY A 5 7.79 9.40 -5.34
CA GLY A 5 7.94 8.18 -4.54
C GLY A 5 9.24 7.44 -4.79
N LYS A 6 9.79 7.49 -6.01
CA LYS A 6 11.04 6.81 -6.37
C LYS A 6 12.20 7.10 -5.38
N PRO A 7 12.54 8.37 -5.05
CA PRO A 7 13.62 8.64 -4.09
C PRO A 7 13.31 8.12 -2.67
N VAL A 8 12.03 8.09 -2.28
CA VAL A 8 11.60 7.54 -0.98
C VAL A 8 11.81 6.03 -0.96
N ALA A 9 11.37 5.33 -2.03
CA ALA A 9 11.54 3.89 -2.18
C ALA A 9 13.02 3.50 -2.20
N GLU A 10 13.86 4.22 -2.95
CA GLU A 10 15.31 4.02 -2.98
C GLU A 10 15.96 4.16 -1.60
N ASN A 11 15.57 5.17 -0.83
CA ASN A 11 16.04 5.34 0.54
C ASN A 11 15.62 4.18 1.46
N ILE A 12 14.41 3.62 1.28
CA ILE A 12 13.98 2.41 2.00
C ILE A 12 14.84 1.21 1.58
N TYR A 13 15.03 0.99 0.28
CA TYR A 13 15.83 -0.11 -0.25
C TYR A 13 17.27 -0.10 0.27
N LEU A 14 17.90 1.07 0.39
CA LEU A 14 19.25 1.21 0.94
C LEU A 14 19.34 0.71 2.39
N LYS A 15 18.31 0.97 3.21
CA LYS A 15 18.26 0.47 4.59
C LYS A 15 18.02 -1.03 4.62
N LEU A 16 17.08 -1.52 3.79
CA LEU A 16 16.77 -2.94 3.70
C LEU A 16 17.95 -3.79 3.25
N LYS A 17 18.78 -3.31 2.32
CA LYS A 17 19.99 -4.04 1.91
C LYS A 17 20.91 -4.35 3.08
N LYS A 18 21.15 -3.37 3.96
CA LYS A 18 21.95 -3.56 5.18
C LYS A 18 21.34 -4.61 6.11
N ASP A 19 20.02 -4.55 6.27
CA ASP A 19 19.29 -5.52 7.10
C ASP A 19 19.37 -6.94 6.52
N ILE A 20 19.24 -7.07 5.20
CA ILE A 20 19.31 -8.35 4.49
C ILE A 20 20.73 -8.93 4.56
N GLU A 21 21.78 -8.11 4.43
CA GLU A 21 23.17 -8.54 4.60
C GLU A 21 23.41 -9.15 5.99
N VAL A 22 22.81 -8.57 7.04
CA VAL A 22 22.90 -9.12 8.41
C VAL A 22 22.21 -10.48 8.51
N LEU A 23 21.04 -10.64 7.89
CA LEU A 23 20.31 -11.92 7.86
C LEU A 23 21.06 -12.98 7.06
N GLN A 24 21.66 -12.61 5.93
CA GLN A 24 22.46 -13.51 5.10
C GLN A 24 23.69 -14.05 5.84
N LYS A 25 24.36 -13.23 6.66
CA LYS A 25 25.47 -13.69 7.53
C LYS A 25 25.02 -14.73 8.55
N LYS A 26 23.72 -14.79 8.88
CA LYS A 26 23.10 -15.81 9.73
C LYS A 26 22.51 -16.97 8.92
N HIS A 27 22.76 -17.04 7.62
CA HIS A 27 22.16 -18.00 6.68
C HIS A 27 20.61 -17.95 6.64
N ILE A 28 20.04 -16.78 6.92
CA ILE A 28 18.60 -16.54 6.89
C ILE A 28 18.27 -15.71 5.65
N MET A 29 17.35 -16.20 4.83
CA MET A 29 16.87 -15.50 3.64
C MET A 29 15.39 -15.09 3.82
N PRO A 30 15.09 -13.78 3.86
CA PRO A 30 13.71 -13.32 3.78
C PRO A 30 13.04 -13.85 2.53
N THR A 31 11.87 -14.46 2.67
CA THR A 31 11.16 -15.04 1.52
C THR A 31 9.67 -14.75 1.62
N MET A 32 9.09 -14.33 0.51
CA MET A 32 7.68 -14.04 0.37
C MET A 32 7.01 -15.07 -0.54
N GLY A 33 5.86 -15.59 -0.09
CA GLY A 33 4.94 -16.37 -0.90
C GLY A 33 3.84 -15.46 -1.46
N VAL A 34 3.62 -15.51 -2.78
CA VAL A 34 2.59 -14.71 -3.45
C VAL A 34 1.60 -15.65 -4.13
N ILE A 35 0.33 -15.50 -3.82
CA ILE A 35 -0.77 -16.20 -4.49
C ILE A 35 -1.41 -15.22 -5.48
N LEU A 36 -1.45 -15.61 -6.75
CA LEU A 36 -2.09 -14.88 -7.84
C LEU A 36 -3.17 -15.79 -8.44
N VAL A 37 -4.38 -15.27 -8.62
CA VAL A 37 -5.49 -16.02 -9.23
C VAL A 37 -5.90 -15.35 -10.53
N GLY A 38 -5.92 -16.11 -11.63
CA GLY A 38 -6.33 -15.64 -12.94
C GLY A 38 -5.27 -14.83 -13.69
N GLU A 39 -5.74 -14.08 -14.68
CA GLU A 39 -4.90 -13.41 -15.70
C GLU A 39 -5.17 -11.90 -15.78
N ASP A 40 -5.67 -11.30 -14.69
CA ASP A 40 -5.89 -9.85 -14.64
C ASP A 40 -4.57 -9.10 -14.95
N PRO A 41 -4.50 -8.31 -16.05
CA PRO A 41 -3.25 -7.70 -16.49
C PRO A 41 -2.62 -6.76 -15.45
N ALA A 42 -3.45 -6.05 -14.68
CA ALA A 42 -2.99 -5.16 -13.64
C ALA A 42 -2.32 -5.95 -12.51
N SER A 43 -2.97 -7.01 -12.03
CA SER A 43 -2.43 -7.93 -11.02
C SER A 43 -1.13 -8.58 -11.45
N LEU A 44 -1.05 -9.08 -12.69
CA LEU A 44 0.17 -9.64 -13.27
C LEU A 44 1.33 -8.62 -13.29
N SER A 45 1.04 -7.39 -13.70
CA SER A 45 2.03 -6.31 -13.72
C SER A 45 2.55 -6.00 -12.31
N TYR A 46 1.67 -5.90 -11.31
CA TYR A 46 2.06 -5.67 -9.92
C TYR A 46 2.89 -6.82 -9.35
N VAL A 47 2.52 -8.08 -9.62
CA VAL A 47 3.28 -9.26 -9.19
C VAL A 47 4.68 -9.27 -9.82
N LYS A 48 4.80 -8.96 -11.12
CA LYS A 48 6.11 -8.85 -11.79
C LYS A 48 6.98 -7.75 -11.18
N ILE A 49 6.40 -6.61 -10.81
CA ILE A 49 7.13 -5.53 -10.12
C ILE A 49 7.62 -6.02 -8.75
N LYS A 50 6.75 -6.66 -7.95
CA LYS A 50 7.11 -7.24 -6.65
C LYS A 50 8.25 -8.25 -6.79
N GLU A 51 8.16 -9.16 -7.75
CA GLU A 51 9.20 -10.17 -8.02
C GLU A 51 10.53 -9.52 -8.39
N LYS A 52 10.52 -8.55 -9.33
CA LYS A 52 11.72 -7.85 -9.76
C LYS A 52 12.42 -7.14 -8.60
N ILE A 53 11.65 -6.43 -7.78
CA ILE A 53 12.19 -5.71 -6.62
C ILE A 53 12.70 -6.69 -5.56
N ALA A 54 11.96 -7.77 -5.26
CA ALA A 54 12.39 -8.79 -4.32
C ALA A 54 13.75 -9.39 -4.74
N LYS A 55 13.87 -9.82 -6.00
CA LYS A 55 15.13 -10.34 -6.56
C LYS A 55 16.28 -9.34 -6.44
N ASN A 56 16.04 -8.06 -6.78
CA ASN A 56 17.05 -7.00 -6.69
C ASN A 56 17.53 -6.72 -5.26
N LEU A 57 16.73 -7.04 -4.25
CA LEU A 57 17.08 -6.88 -2.84
C LEU A 57 17.67 -8.15 -2.22
N GLY A 58 17.63 -9.29 -2.92
CA GLY A 58 18.00 -10.59 -2.34
C GLY A 58 16.92 -11.20 -1.46
N ILE A 59 15.65 -10.85 -1.70
CA ILE A 59 14.48 -11.45 -1.04
C ILE A 59 13.96 -12.58 -1.93
N GLY A 60 13.76 -13.75 -1.34
CA GLY A 60 13.15 -14.90 -2.01
C GLY A 60 11.71 -14.63 -2.42
N PHE A 61 11.30 -15.13 -3.59
CA PHE A 61 9.97 -14.92 -4.15
C PHE A 61 9.40 -16.25 -4.63
N LYS A 62 8.31 -16.72 -4.01
CA LYS A 62 7.62 -17.96 -4.40
C LYS A 62 6.23 -17.63 -4.92
N LEU A 63 6.03 -17.72 -6.23
CA LEU A 63 4.75 -17.47 -6.88
C LEU A 63 3.90 -18.75 -6.96
N PHE A 64 2.65 -18.64 -6.54
CA PHE A 64 1.58 -19.61 -6.73
C PHE A 64 0.58 -18.98 -7.69
N HIS A 65 0.75 -19.24 -8.98
CA HIS A 65 -0.15 -18.73 -10.01
C HIS A 65 -1.23 -19.77 -10.27
N LEU A 66 -2.45 -19.49 -9.81
CA LEU A 66 -3.63 -20.33 -9.90
C LEU A 66 -4.51 -19.87 -11.07
N PRO A 67 -5.18 -20.78 -11.78
CA PRO A 67 -6.07 -20.41 -12.88
C PRO A 67 -7.28 -19.62 -12.37
N GLY A 68 -7.91 -18.82 -13.23
CA GLY A 68 -9.08 -18.01 -12.84
C GLY A 68 -10.32 -18.83 -12.45
N ILE A 69 -10.38 -20.10 -12.85
CA ILE A 69 -11.45 -21.06 -12.53
C ILE A 69 -11.18 -21.88 -11.25
N VAL A 70 -10.12 -21.55 -10.53
CA VAL A 70 -9.73 -22.25 -9.29
C VAL A 70 -10.87 -22.18 -8.26
N SER A 71 -10.95 -23.15 -7.36
CA SER A 71 -11.90 -23.08 -6.25
C SER A 71 -11.35 -22.24 -5.08
N GLU A 72 -12.23 -21.64 -4.28
CA GLU A 72 -11.84 -20.95 -3.03
C GLU A 72 -10.98 -21.87 -2.14
N LYS A 73 -11.35 -23.16 -2.01
CA LYS A 73 -10.63 -24.15 -1.20
C LYS A 73 -9.18 -24.37 -1.64
N GLU A 74 -8.87 -24.25 -2.93
CA GLU A 74 -7.50 -24.40 -3.44
C GLU A 74 -6.64 -23.18 -3.10
N VAL A 75 -7.23 -21.99 -3.09
CA VAL A 75 -6.56 -20.78 -2.57
C VAL A 75 -6.29 -20.94 -1.07
N GLU A 76 -7.28 -21.38 -0.30
CA GLU A 76 -7.14 -21.66 1.14
C GLU A 76 -6.03 -22.69 1.43
N LYS A 77 -5.98 -23.77 0.62
CA LYS A 77 -4.91 -24.78 0.71
C LYS A 77 -3.53 -24.17 0.47
N SER A 78 -3.39 -23.31 -0.54
CA SER A 78 -2.13 -22.62 -0.83
C SER A 78 -1.69 -21.72 0.33
N ILE A 79 -2.63 -21.02 0.96
CA ILE A 79 -2.37 -20.23 2.17
C ILE A 79 -1.91 -21.13 3.33
N CYS A 80 -2.56 -22.28 3.53
CA CYS A 80 -2.19 -23.25 4.56
C CYS A 80 -0.75 -23.76 4.36
N GLU A 81 -0.38 -24.14 3.13
CA GLU A 81 0.98 -24.58 2.78
C GLU A 81 2.03 -23.50 3.07
N LEU A 82 1.73 -22.23 2.73
CA LEU A 82 2.60 -21.10 3.02
C LEU A 82 2.71 -20.79 4.53
N ASN A 83 1.60 -20.92 5.27
CA ASN A 83 1.55 -20.68 6.71
C ASN A 83 2.44 -21.64 7.50
N ILE A 84 2.47 -22.92 7.14
CA ILE A 84 3.28 -23.94 7.83
C ILE A 84 4.75 -23.92 7.39
N ASN A 85 5.06 -23.34 6.23
CA ASN A 85 6.41 -23.33 5.70
C ASN A 85 7.32 -22.34 6.47
N LYS A 86 8.24 -22.88 7.28
CA LYS A 86 9.20 -22.07 8.06
C LYS A 86 10.14 -21.20 7.22
N TYR A 87 10.30 -21.49 5.93
CA TYR A 87 11.12 -20.69 5.02
C TYR A 87 10.36 -19.51 4.42
N ILE A 88 9.04 -19.42 4.61
CA ILE A 88 8.23 -18.28 4.15
C ILE A 88 8.05 -17.31 5.32
N SER A 89 8.55 -16.09 5.15
CA SER A 89 8.45 -15.00 6.10
C SER A 89 7.16 -14.19 5.93
N GLY A 90 6.66 -14.05 4.70
CA GLY A 90 5.47 -13.27 4.40
C GLY A 90 4.60 -13.89 3.33
N ILE A 91 3.28 -13.67 3.42
CA ILE A 91 2.28 -14.16 2.49
C ILE A 91 1.53 -12.97 1.91
N ILE A 92 1.32 -13.02 0.60
CA ILE A 92 0.50 -12.06 -0.15
C ILE A 92 -0.53 -12.84 -0.93
N VAL A 93 -1.77 -12.38 -0.85
CA VAL A 93 -2.83 -12.76 -1.80
C VAL A 93 -3.06 -11.55 -2.70
N GLN A 94 -2.69 -11.67 -3.97
CA GLN A 94 -2.84 -10.56 -4.93
C GLN A 94 -4.33 -10.34 -5.21
N LEU A 95 -4.77 -9.10 -5.00
CA LEU A 95 -6.13 -8.66 -5.28
C LEU A 95 -6.21 -7.96 -6.67
N PRO A 96 -7.40 -7.96 -7.30
CA PRO A 96 -8.65 -8.58 -6.84
C PRO A 96 -8.66 -10.11 -7.01
N LEU A 97 -9.38 -10.79 -6.11
CA LEU A 97 -9.77 -12.20 -6.30
C LEU A 97 -11.05 -12.27 -7.17
N PRO A 98 -11.39 -13.47 -7.70
CA PRO A 98 -12.69 -13.70 -8.34
C PRO A 98 -13.85 -13.19 -7.48
N THR A 99 -14.87 -12.60 -8.13
CA THR A 99 -15.95 -11.87 -7.45
C THR A 99 -16.86 -12.76 -6.61
N ASP A 100 -16.91 -14.05 -6.93
CA ASP A 100 -17.66 -15.08 -6.20
C ASP A 100 -16.95 -15.56 -4.92
N PHE A 101 -15.68 -15.17 -4.71
CA PHE A 101 -14.92 -15.59 -3.53
C PHE A 101 -15.18 -14.71 -2.31
N GLN A 102 -15.18 -15.34 -1.14
CA GLN A 102 -15.23 -14.63 0.14
C GLN A 102 -13.85 -14.08 0.51
N THR A 103 -13.42 -13.00 -0.16
CA THR A 103 -12.09 -12.39 0.00
C THR A 103 -11.67 -12.21 1.47
N GLU A 104 -12.56 -11.72 2.34
CA GLU A 104 -12.23 -11.54 3.76
C GLU A 104 -11.96 -12.86 4.50
N LYS A 105 -12.73 -13.90 4.19
CA LYS A 105 -12.56 -15.23 4.77
C LYS A 105 -11.22 -15.83 4.35
N ILE A 106 -10.82 -15.61 3.10
CA ILE A 106 -9.52 -16.05 2.56
C ILE A 106 -8.38 -15.30 3.25
N LEU A 107 -8.43 -13.97 3.28
CA LEU A 107 -7.36 -13.16 3.86
C LEU A 107 -7.15 -13.41 5.37
N LYS A 108 -8.22 -13.68 6.12
CA LYS A 108 -8.14 -14.03 7.57
C LYS A 108 -7.45 -15.35 7.86
N GLN A 109 -7.22 -16.20 6.86
CA GLN A 109 -6.48 -17.46 7.04
C GLN A 109 -4.97 -17.24 7.05
N ILE A 110 -4.48 -16.09 6.60
CA ILE A 110 -3.06 -15.76 6.68
C ILE A 110 -2.69 -15.56 8.15
N LYS A 111 -1.65 -16.27 8.62
CA LYS A 111 -1.15 -16.10 9.99
C LYS A 111 -0.71 -14.65 10.23
N SER A 112 -1.05 -14.10 11.39
CA SER A 112 -0.80 -12.70 11.74
C SER A 112 0.67 -12.28 11.58
N GLU A 113 1.59 -13.18 11.93
CA GLU A 113 3.04 -13.00 11.82
C GLU A 113 3.59 -13.10 10.39
N LYS A 114 2.76 -13.56 9.43
CA LYS A 114 3.09 -13.65 8.00
C LYS A 114 2.26 -12.72 7.11
N ASP A 115 1.27 -12.01 7.65
CA ASP A 115 0.44 -11.06 6.91
C ASP A 115 1.18 -9.74 6.65
N VAL A 116 2.11 -9.79 5.69
CA VAL A 116 2.98 -8.65 5.33
C VAL A 116 2.27 -7.58 4.51
N ASP A 117 1.07 -7.85 3.99
CA ASP A 117 0.18 -6.83 3.41
C ASP A 117 -0.65 -6.11 4.48
N GLY A 118 -0.62 -6.58 5.73
CA GLY A 118 -1.15 -5.86 6.89
C GLY A 118 -2.66 -5.68 6.87
N PHE A 119 -3.39 -6.68 6.36
CA PHE A 119 -4.85 -6.66 6.33
C PHE A 119 -5.44 -6.82 7.74
N TYR A 120 -4.92 -7.77 8.50
CA TYR A 120 -5.40 -8.15 9.83
C TYR A 120 -4.28 -8.48 10.82
N GLY A 121 -3.04 -8.63 10.33
CA GLY A 121 -1.91 -9.11 11.13
C GLY A 121 -1.11 -8.04 11.86
N ALA A 122 0.10 -8.43 12.24
CA ALA A 122 1.01 -7.64 13.06
C ALA A 122 1.63 -6.44 12.31
N TYR A 123 1.66 -6.48 10.98
CA TYR A 123 2.31 -5.46 10.17
C TYR A 123 1.32 -4.41 9.68
N PRO A 124 1.77 -3.16 9.49
CA PRO A 124 0.90 -2.13 8.93
C PRO A 124 0.74 -2.29 7.42
N ALA A 125 -0.43 -1.92 6.91
CA ALA A 125 -0.72 -1.89 5.48
C ALA A 125 0.38 -1.10 4.70
N PRO A 126 1.01 -1.69 3.68
CA PRO A 126 2.14 -1.06 2.97
C PRO A 126 1.81 0.32 2.39
N THR A 127 0.61 0.54 1.87
CA THR A 127 0.19 1.85 1.34
C THR A 127 0.07 2.91 2.43
N VAL A 128 -0.40 2.54 3.62
CA VAL A 128 -0.46 3.45 4.77
C VAL A 128 0.94 3.84 5.23
N GLN A 129 1.85 2.86 5.31
CA GLN A 129 3.26 3.14 5.58
C GLN A 129 3.88 4.04 4.51
N ALA A 130 3.58 3.78 3.23
CA ALA A 130 4.09 4.57 2.12
C ALA A 130 3.70 6.05 2.23
N ILE A 131 2.44 6.35 2.57
CA ILE A 131 1.96 7.71 2.79
C ILE A 131 2.79 8.39 3.90
N LEU A 132 2.98 7.72 5.04
CA LEU A 132 3.75 8.27 6.16
C LEU A 132 5.25 8.41 5.84
N GLU A 133 5.85 7.47 5.14
CA GLU A 133 7.25 7.53 4.71
C GLU A 133 7.48 8.66 3.70
N ILE A 134 6.54 8.92 2.77
CA ILE A 134 6.58 10.08 1.88
C ILE A 134 6.56 11.36 2.69
N LEU A 135 5.59 11.52 3.60
CA LEU A 135 5.47 12.72 4.44
C LEU A 135 6.74 12.94 5.26
N LYS A 136 7.28 11.88 5.86
CA LYS A 136 8.52 11.92 6.65
C LYS A 136 9.75 12.27 5.81
N PHE A 137 9.92 11.64 4.64
CA PHE A 137 11.06 11.87 3.76
C PHE A 137 11.13 13.33 3.28
N TYR A 138 9.97 13.89 2.92
CA TYR A 138 9.85 15.30 2.51
C TYR A 138 9.72 16.27 3.68
N LYS A 139 9.92 15.81 4.93
CA LYS A 139 9.87 16.62 6.16
C LYS A 139 8.57 17.41 6.31
N ILE A 140 7.46 16.83 5.88
CA ILE A 140 6.13 17.41 6.02
C ILE A 140 5.64 17.15 7.44
N ASN A 141 5.52 18.21 8.23
CA ASN A 141 4.94 18.12 9.57
C ASN A 141 3.43 17.88 9.48
N ILE A 142 2.98 16.79 10.09
CA ILE A 142 1.56 16.40 10.17
C ILE A 142 0.93 16.77 11.51
N ASN A 143 1.72 17.13 12.51
CA ASN A 143 1.22 17.57 13.81
C ASN A 143 0.50 18.91 13.68
N ASP A 144 -0.62 19.05 14.39
CA ASP A 144 -1.49 20.23 14.37
C ASP A 144 -2.06 20.59 12.99
N LYS A 145 -2.06 19.63 12.06
CA LYS A 145 -2.67 19.78 10.72
C LYS A 145 -4.04 19.14 10.65
N LYS A 146 -4.96 19.81 9.96
CA LYS A 146 -6.24 19.21 9.56
C LYS A 146 -5.99 18.22 8.43
N ILE A 147 -6.04 16.93 8.76
CA ILE A 147 -5.91 15.83 7.79
C ILE A 147 -7.31 15.36 7.38
N VAL A 148 -7.59 15.35 6.08
CA VAL A 148 -8.82 14.79 5.52
C VAL A 148 -8.47 13.56 4.69
N ILE A 149 -9.09 12.43 5.02
CA ILE A 149 -9.00 11.19 4.25
C ILE A 149 -10.26 11.12 3.36
N VAL A 150 -10.08 11.01 2.06
CA VAL A 150 -11.18 10.83 1.09
C VAL A 150 -11.12 9.41 0.56
N GLY A 151 -12.07 8.60 0.96
CA GLY A 151 -12.13 7.16 0.72
C GLY A 151 -11.89 6.37 2.01
N TYR A 152 -12.85 5.55 2.39
CA TYR A 152 -12.81 4.72 3.60
C TYR A 152 -12.72 3.21 3.28
N GLY A 153 -11.94 2.88 2.25
CA GLY A 153 -11.70 1.50 1.82
C GLY A 153 -10.78 0.74 2.78
N ARG A 154 -10.89 -0.60 2.75
CA ARG A 154 -10.11 -1.54 3.59
C ARG A 154 -8.59 -1.45 3.40
N LEU A 155 -8.14 -1.05 2.21
CA LEU A 155 -6.72 -1.07 1.83
C LEU A 155 -5.95 0.17 2.28
N VAL A 156 -6.63 1.31 2.43
CA VAL A 156 -5.98 2.60 2.68
C VAL A 156 -6.73 3.41 3.73
N GLY A 157 -7.96 3.81 3.48
CA GLY A 157 -8.69 4.75 4.34
C GLY A 157 -8.85 4.27 5.79
N GLN A 158 -9.41 3.07 5.97
CA GLN A 158 -9.59 2.44 7.30
C GLN A 158 -8.27 2.27 8.06
N PRO A 159 -7.23 1.61 7.50
CA PRO A 159 -5.98 1.44 8.22
C PRO A 159 -5.22 2.77 8.43
N LEU A 160 -5.38 3.76 7.54
CA LEU A 160 -4.76 5.08 7.71
C LEU A 160 -5.38 5.85 8.87
N GLU A 161 -6.71 5.88 8.99
CA GLU A 161 -7.38 6.50 10.13
C GLU A 161 -6.87 5.90 11.44
N LYS A 162 -6.88 4.56 11.55
CA LYS A 162 -6.39 3.83 12.72
C LYS A 162 -4.93 4.17 13.05
N MET A 163 -4.08 4.29 12.02
CA MET A 163 -2.67 4.65 12.19
C MET A 163 -2.51 6.10 12.68
N LEU A 164 -3.24 7.06 12.10
CA LEU A 164 -3.18 8.46 12.51
C LEU A 164 -3.70 8.66 13.94
N LEU A 165 -4.77 7.95 14.33
CA LEU A 165 -5.27 7.95 15.72
C LEU A 165 -4.22 7.42 16.71
N LYS A 166 -3.49 6.36 16.35
CA LYS A 166 -2.36 5.86 17.17
C LYS A 166 -1.22 6.87 17.31
N LEU A 167 -1.06 7.77 16.34
CA LEU A 167 -0.09 8.87 16.39
C LEU A 167 -0.63 10.11 17.14
N GLY A 168 -1.83 10.03 17.73
CA GLY A 168 -2.46 11.15 18.44
C GLY A 168 -3.15 12.17 17.54
N LEU A 169 -3.29 11.87 16.24
CA LEU A 169 -3.92 12.76 15.25
C LEU A 169 -5.39 12.38 15.06
N LYS A 170 -6.25 13.37 14.81
CA LYS A 170 -7.69 13.17 14.60
C LYS A 170 -8.06 13.53 13.16
N PRO A 171 -7.91 12.60 12.20
CA PRO A 171 -8.27 12.88 10.81
C PRO A 171 -9.79 12.97 10.65
N VAL A 172 -10.24 13.72 9.65
CA VAL A 172 -11.63 13.70 9.18
C VAL A 172 -11.73 12.72 8.03
N VAL A 173 -12.54 11.68 8.21
CA VAL A 173 -12.78 10.69 7.16
C VAL A 173 -14.01 11.09 6.34
N CYS A 174 -13.88 11.00 5.02
CA CYS A 174 -14.94 11.21 4.06
C CYS A 174 -15.09 9.98 3.17
N ASP A 175 -16.32 9.62 2.86
CA ASP A 175 -16.71 8.52 1.97
C ASP A 175 -17.83 8.96 1.00
N SER A 176 -18.39 8.01 0.26
CA SER A 176 -19.46 8.28 -0.73
C SER A 176 -20.77 8.79 -0.11
N LYS A 177 -20.97 8.62 1.21
CA LYS A 177 -22.16 9.08 1.93
C LYS A 177 -21.95 10.41 2.64
N THR A 178 -20.75 10.96 2.58
CA THR A 178 -20.39 12.17 3.30
C THR A 178 -21.03 13.41 2.67
N ALA A 179 -21.98 14.02 3.39
CA ALA A 179 -22.55 15.31 3.02
C ALA A 179 -21.51 16.44 3.13
N GLY A 180 -21.53 17.36 2.17
CA GLY A 180 -20.67 18.55 2.16
C GLY A 180 -19.18 18.23 2.02
N LEU A 181 -18.82 17.23 1.20
CA LEU A 181 -17.42 16.84 0.93
C LEU A 181 -16.52 18.04 0.63
N LYS A 182 -16.95 18.92 -0.26
CA LYS A 182 -16.21 20.13 -0.65
C LYS A 182 -15.85 21.01 0.54
N ALA A 183 -16.78 21.24 1.47
CA ALA A 183 -16.53 22.07 2.65
C ALA A 183 -15.45 21.46 3.56
N LYS A 184 -15.50 20.14 3.78
CA LYS A 184 -14.50 19.41 4.57
C LYS A 184 -13.12 19.48 3.93
N ILE A 185 -13.04 19.28 2.61
CA ILE A 185 -11.77 19.33 1.86
C ILE A 185 -11.18 20.75 1.88
N LEU A 186 -12.00 21.80 1.81
CA LEU A 186 -11.52 23.19 1.86
C LEU A 186 -10.84 23.54 3.19
N GLU A 187 -11.19 22.88 4.29
CA GLU A 187 -10.52 23.08 5.57
C GLU A 187 -9.17 22.37 5.68
N ALA A 188 -8.92 21.36 4.83
CA ALA A 188 -7.79 20.44 4.94
C ALA A 188 -6.43 21.10 4.66
N ASP A 189 -5.49 20.90 5.57
CA ASP A 189 -4.08 21.19 5.31
C ASP A 189 -3.41 20.05 4.54
N ILE A 190 -3.83 18.81 4.83
CA ILE A 190 -3.37 17.61 4.16
C ILE A 190 -4.59 16.79 3.73
N ILE A 191 -4.62 16.40 2.46
CA ILE A 191 -5.64 15.50 1.90
C ILE A 191 -4.95 14.19 1.53
N VAL A 192 -5.53 13.07 1.92
CA VAL A 192 -5.15 11.75 1.39
C VAL A 192 -6.34 11.17 0.64
N THR A 193 -6.19 10.89 -0.65
CA THR A 193 -7.26 10.31 -1.48
C THR A 193 -6.99 8.84 -1.75
N ALA A 194 -8.03 8.01 -1.67
CA ALA A 194 -7.97 6.57 -1.95
C ALA A 194 -9.34 6.03 -2.37
N VAL A 195 -10.00 6.72 -3.31
CA VAL A 195 -11.33 6.33 -3.82
C VAL A 195 -11.25 5.56 -5.14
N GLY A 196 -10.19 5.75 -5.94
CA GLY A 196 -10.09 5.14 -7.27
C GLY A 196 -11.06 5.75 -8.29
N VAL A 197 -11.37 7.04 -8.14
CA VAL A 197 -12.31 7.77 -9.00
C VAL A 197 -11.57 8.94 -9.63
N GLN A 198 -11.32 8.82 -10.94
CA GLN A 198 -10.56 9.80 -11.71
C GLN A 198 -11.08 11.23 -11.49
N SER A 199 -10.16 12.14 -11.17
CA SER A 199 -10.42 13.58 -11.08
C SER A 199 -11.60 13.97 -10.16
N LEU A 200 -11.86 13.19 -9.11
CA LEU A 200 -12.84 13.52 -8.09
C LEU A 200 -12.49 14.84 -7.39
N ILE A 201 -11.22 15.03 -7.04
CA ILE A 201 -10.75 16.26 -6.39
C ILE A 201 -10.47 17.33 -7.43
N LYS A 202 -11.28 18.39 -7.39
CA LYS A 202 -11.22 19.52 -8.33
C LYS A 202 -10.60 20.77 -7.70
N SER A 203 -10.17 21.71 -8.55
CA SER A 203 -9.46 22.94 -8.14
C SER A 203 -10.26 23.83 -7.18
N ASP A 204 -11.59 23.84 -7.30
CA ASP A 204 -12.49 24.60 -6.44
C ASP A 204 -12.72 23.94 -5.06
N MET A 205 -12.28 22.69 -4.88
CA MET A 205 -12.44 21.94 -3.62
C MET A 205 -11.26 22.12 -2.66
N VAL A 206 -10.14 22.67 -3.12
CA VAL A 206 -8.90 22.77 -2.34
C VAL A 206 -8.49 24.22 -2.11
N LYS A 207 -7.87 24.51 -0.96
CA LYS A 207 -7.29 25.82 -0.68
C LYS A 207 -5.83 25.89 -1.15
N ALA A 208 -5.33 27.10 -1.32
CA ALA A 208 -3.89 27.30 -1.52
C ALA A 208 -3.13 26.80 -0.29
N GLY A 209 -1.93 26.27 -0.48
CA GLY A 209 -1.12 25.76 0.63
C GLY A 209 -1.39 24.31 1.03
N THR A 210 -2.47 23.68 0.55
CA THR A 210 -2.79 22.27 0.83
C THR A 210 -1.72 21.32 0.30
N ILE A 211 -1.54 20.19 0.99
CA ILE A 211 -0.71 19.06 0.55
C ILE A 211 -1.64 17.91 0.20
N ILE A 212 -1.40 17.24 -0.94
CA ILE A 212 -2.23 16.10 -1.36
C ILE A 212 -1.37 14.84 -1.54
N ILE A 213 -1.77 13.74 -0.91
CA ILE A 213 -1.23 12.42 -1.17
C ILE A 213 -2.31 11.61 -1.89
N ASP A 214 -2.10 11.41 -3.19
CA ASP A 214 -3.00 10.66 -4.06
C ASP A 214 -2.59 9.18 -4.08
N ALA A 215 -3.32 8.37 -3.30
CA ALA A 215 -3.19 6.92 -3.24
C ALA A 215 -4.29 6.21 -4.07
N GLY A 216 -5.16 6.97 -4.73
CA GLY A 216 -6.11 6.43 -5.68
C GLY A 216 -5.41 6.00 -6.96
N ASN A 217 -5.76 4.82 -7.45
CA ASN A 217 -5.37 4.38 -8.78
C ASN A 217 -6.60 3.89 -9.54
N SER A 218 -6.80 4.44 -10.73
CA SER A 218 -7.73 3.94 -11.72
C SER A 218 -7.00 3.84 -13.06
N GLU A 219 -7.52 3.01 -13.96
CA GLU A 219 -6.95 2.87 -15.30
C GLU A 219 -7.91 3.45 -16.33
N VAL A 220 -7.41 4.36 -17.16
CA VAL A 220 -8.17 4.99 -18.24
C VAL A 220 -7.35 4.89 -19.52
N ALA A 221 -7.87 4.16 -20.51
CA ALA A 221 -7.19 3.90 -21.78
C ALA A 221 -5.75 3.36 -21.62
N GLY A 222 -5.56 2.41 -20.68
CA GLY A 222 -4.26 1.80 -20.40
C GLY A 222 -3.28 2.68 -19.62
N LYS A 223 -3.72 3.87 -19.14
CA LYS A 223 -2.91 4.78 -18.33
C LYS A 223 -3.45 4.85 -16.92
N MET A 224 -2.54 4.75 -15.96
CA MET A 224 -2.86 4.96 -14.56
C MET A 224 -3.13 6.44 -14.28
N VAL A 225 -4.28 6.74 -13.70
CA VAL A 225 -4.71 8.08 -13.32
C VAL A 225 -5.18 8.09 -11.87
N GLY A 226 -4.95 9.22 -11.20
CA GLY A 226 -5.26 9.42 -9.79
C GLY A 226 -6.64 10.03 -9.54
N ASP A 227 -6.97 10.22 -8.27
CA ASP A 227 -8.24 10.82 -7.84
C ASP A 227 -8.25 12.35 -8.00
N VAL A 228 -7.10 12.97 -8.27
CA VAL A 228 -6.92 14.43 -8.30
C VAL A 228 -6.80 14.95 -9.74
N ASP A 229 -7.61 15.95 -10.09
CA ASP A 229 -7.50 16.65 -11.37
C ASP A 229 -6.13 17.36 -11.47
N PRO A 230 -5.32 17.14 -12.52
CA PRO A 230 -4.02 17.79 -12.67
C PRO A 230 -4.04 19.33 -12.57
N LYS A 231 -5.16 19.98 -12.88
CA LYS A 231 -5.32 21.44 -12.70
C LYS A 231 -5.18 21.88 -11.24
N VAL A 232 -5.44 20.99 -10.28
CA VAL A 232 -5.25 21.23 -8.85
C VAL A 232 -3.78 21.50 -8.51
N TYR A 233 -2.84 20.85 -9.19
CA TYR A 233 -1.42 20.87 -8.85
C TYR A 233 -0.79 22.27 -8.90
N PHE A 234 -1.33 23.16 -9.74
CA PHE A 234 -0.86 24.54 -9.87
C PHE A 234 -1.25 25.44 -8.68
N LYS A 235 -2.19 25.02 -7.84
CA LYS A 235 -2.74 25.82 -6.73
C LYS A 235 -2.18 25.41 -5.36
N ILE A 236 -1.74 24.17 -5.22
CA ILE A 236 -1.43 23.54 -3.94
C ILE A 236 0.06 23.55 -3.62
N LYS A 237 0.41 23.37 -2.35
CA LYS A 237 1.80 23.42 -1.88
C LYS A 237 2.60 22.22 -2.33
N ALA A 238 2.03 21.03 -2.21
CA ALA A 238 2.67 19.79 -2.63
C ALA A 238 1.68 18.71 -3.02
N TYR A 239 2.10 17.80 -3.90
CA TYR A 239 1.29 16.65 -4.29
C TYR A 239 2.14 15.42 -4.63
N SER A 240 1.62 14.22 -4.38
CA SER A 240 2.19 13.00 -4.96
C SER A 240 1.59 12.73 -6.35
N PRO A 241 2.39 12.54 -7.40
CA PRO A 241 1.87 12.29 -8.74
C PRO A 241 1.33 10.86 -8.89
N VAL A 242 0.41 10.67 -9.82
CA VAL A 242 -0.05 9.34 -10.25
C VAL A 242 0.19 9.22 -11.77
N PRO A 243 1.02 8.26 -12.22
CA PRO A 243 1.86 7.35 -11.45
C PRO A 243 3.10 8.03 -10.84
N GLY A 244 3.81 7.32 -9.95
CA GLY A 244 5.14 7.72 -9.47
C GLY A 244 5.19 8.32 -8.06
N GLY A 245 4.04 8.52 -7.41
CA GLY A 245 3.90 8.95 -6.02
C GLY A 245 3.86 7.75 -5.06
N VAL A 246 2.66 7.36 -4.62
CA VAL A 246 2.48 6.37 -3.55
C VAL A 246 2.92 4.95 -3.97
N GLY A 247 2.60 4.52 -5.19
CA GLY A 247 2.80 3.14 -5.66
C GLY A 247 4.21 2.56 -5.48
N PRO A 248 5.30 3.22 -5.94
CA PRO A 248 6.66 2.72 -5.74
C PRO A 248 7.02 2.53 -4.26
N VAL A 249 6.53 3.40 -3.39
CA VAL A 249 6.80 3.36 -1.95
C VAL A 249 5.99 2.24 -1.28
N THR A 250 4.76 1.97 -1.75
CA THR A 250 3.96 0.81 -1.31
C THR A 250 4.75 -0.49 -1.49
N VAL A 251 5.36 -0.70 -2.65
CA VAL A 251 6.19 -1.90 -2.90
C VAL A 251 7.41 -1.93 -1.98
N ALA A 252 8.04 -0.78 -1.71
CA ALA A 252 9.16 -0.72 -0.78
C ALA A 252 8.78 -1.04 0.67
N CYS A 253 7.65 -0.52 1.15
CA CYS A 253 7.12 -0.82 2.48
C CYS A 253 6.69 -2.29 2.62
N LEU A 254 6.20 -2.90 1.54
CA LEU A 254 5.92 -4.34 1.53
C LEU A 254 7.20 -5.16 1.72
N MET A 255 8.28 -4.84 0.99
CA MET A 255 9.57 -5.53 1.18
C MET A 255 10.11 -5.33 2.60
N LYS A 256 9.91 -4.13 3.16
CA LYS A 256 10.24 -3.85 4.56
C LYS A 256 9.48 -4.78 5.51
N ASN A 257 8.16 -4.94 5.33
CA ASN A 257 7.36 -5.85 6.15
C ASN A 257 7.87 -7.30 6.07
N VAL A 258 8.28 -7.78 4.89
CA VAL A 258 8.86 -9.13 4.73
C VAL A 258 10.15 -9.28 5.53
N VAL A 259 11.07 -8.31 5.46
CA VAL A 259 12.33 -8.33 6.21
C VAL A 259 12.09 -8.23 7.71
N ASP A 260 11.17 -7.36 8.14
CA ASP A 260 10.79 -7.22 9.55
C ASP A 260 10.18 -8.53 10.08
N ALA A 261 9.33 -9.20 9.28
CA ALA A 261 8.78 -10.50 9.63
C ALA A 261 9.83 -11.58 9.78
N THR A 262 10.82 -11.62 8.88
CA THR A 262 11.95 -12.53 9.00
C THR A 262 12.71 -12.30 10.31
N LYS A 263 13.01 -11.04 10.64
CA LYS A 263 13.72 -10.69 11.89
C LYS A 263 12.94 -11.13 13.13
N MET A 264 11.64 -10.86 13.19
CA MET A 264 10.80 -11.26 14.33
C MET A 264 10.70 -12.77 14.50
N SER A 265 10.62 -13.53 13.40
CA SER A 265 10.54 -15.00 13.44
C SER A 265 11.86 -15.70 13.81
N THR A 266 12.97 -14.95 13.83
CA THR A 266 14.34 -15.48 14.03
C THR A 266 15.08 -14.83 15.20
N SER A 267 14.38 -13.97 15.95
CA SER A 267 14.87 -13.34 17.18
C SER A 267 14.61 -14.21 18.40
#